data_AF-A0A352JZ64-F1
#
_entry.id   AF-A0A352JZ64-F1
#
_cell.length_a   1.000
_cell.length_b   1.000
_cell.length_c   1.000
_cell.angle_alpha   90.00
_cell.angle_beta   90.00
_cell.angle_gamma   90.00
#
_symmetry.space_group_name_H-M   'P 1'
#
loop_
_entity.id
_entity.type
_entity.pdbx_description
1 polymer ?
#
loop_
_entity_poly.entity_id
_entity_poly.type
_entity_poly.pdbx_seq_one_letter_code
_entity_poly.pdbx_strand_id
1 'polypeptide(L)'
;VVAKRFLTGNDPAYYHTLSPASKHSLDLQGGPMTSEAQRQFLEIPYAKDAIQLRRWDDQAKESNLDLSLDLADFRELLESLVIRETA
;
A
#
# COMPACT_ATOMS: atom_id res chain seq x y z
N VAL A 1 0.82 4.55 5.98
CA VAL A 1 1.57 3.33 5.63
C VAL A 1 2.94 3.70 5.05
N VAL A 2 3.95 2.87 5.25
CA VAL A 2 5.35 3.13 4.86
C VAL A 2 5.49 3.36 3.35
N ALA A 3 4.86 2.51 2.53
CA ALA A 3 4.88 2.61 1.06
C ALA A 3 4.33 3.94 0.53
N LYS A 4 3.38 4.58 1.23
CA LYS A 4 2.86 5.91 0.87
C LYS A 4 3.96 6.98 0.95
N ARG A 5 4.78 6.95 1.99
CA ARG A 5 5.90 7.88 2.18
C ARG A 5 6.99 7.65 1.13
N PHE A 6 7.23 6.39 0.77
CA PHE A 6 8.16 6.04 -0.31
C PHE A 6 7.70 6.64 -1.64
N LEU A 7 6.42 6.40 -2.02
CA LEU A 7 5.86 6.86 -3.30
C LEU A 7 5.87 8.38 -3.43
N THR A 8 5.49 9.11 -2.38
CA THR A 8 5.55 10.59 -2.42
C THR A 8 6.97 11.15 -2.41
N GLY A 9 7.94 10.44 -1.82
CA GLY A 9 9.35 10.83 -1.90
C GLY A 9 9.97 10.53 -3.26
N ASN A 10 9.49 9.50 -3.96
CA ASN A 10 10.05 9.01 -5.23
C ASN A 10 9.50 9.79 -6.42
N ASP A 11 8.23 10.15 -6.36
CA ASP A 11 7.52 10.86 -7.40
C ASP A 11 6.73 12.01 -6.76
N PRO A 12 7.20 13.27 -6.87
CA PRO A 12 6.47 14.42 -6.36
C PRO A 12 5.06 14.54 -6.95
N ALA A 13 4.82 14.07 -8.19
CA ALA A 13 3.49 14.08 -8.80
C ALA A 13 2.52 13.14 -8.07
N TYR A 14 3.03 12.08 -7.44
CA TYR A 14 2.23 11.14 -6.64
C TYR A 14 1.53 11.81 -5.46
N TYR A 15 2.11 12.86 -4.87
CA TYR A 15 1.45 13.60 -3.79
C TYR A 15 0.09 14.17 -4.24
N HIS A 16 -0.03 14.56 -5.51
CA HIS A 16 -1.26 15.14 -6.04
C HIS A 16 -2.38 14.11 -6.22
N THR A 17 -2.07 12.81 -6.34
CA THR A 17 -3.06 11.74 -6.51
C THR A 17 -3.69 11.30 -5.17
N LEU A 18 -3.09 11.70 -4.05
CA LEU A 18 -3.59 11.37 -2.72
C LEU A 18 -4.91 12.10 -2.41
N SER A 19 -5.85 11.37 -1.79
CA SER A 19 -7.05 11.96 -1.21
C SER A 19 -6.69 12.93 -0.07
N PRO A 20 -7.58 13.88 0.30
CA PRO A 20 -7.34 14.78 1.43
C PRO A 20 -6.98 14.05 2.73
N ALA A 21 -7.68 12.95 3.05
CA ALA A 21 -7.37 12.12 4.21
C ALA A 21 -5.99 11.42 4.11
N SER A 22 -5.59 11.01 2.90
CA SER A 22 -4.27 10.41 2.67
C SER A 22 -3.13 11.42 2.82
N LYS A 23 -3.34 12.69 2.42
CA LYS A 23 -2.39 13.79 2.62
C LYS A 23 -2.25 14.11 4.10
N HIS A 24 -3.36 14.32 4.81
CA HIS A 24 -3.33 14.59 6.25
C HIS A 24 -2.60 13.48 7.03
N SER A 25 -2.93 12.22 6.74
CA SER A 25 -2.23 11.10 7.37
C SER A 25 -0.78 10.92 6.91
N LEU A 26 -0.36 11.52 5.79
CA LEU A 26 1.06 11.48 5.37
C LEU A 26 1.89 12.40 6.27
N ASP A 27 1.38 13.58 6.57
CA ASP A 27 2.05 14.55 7.45
C ASP A 27 2.25 13.95 8.84
N LEU A 28 1.22 13.33 9.40
CA LEU A 28 1.28 12.60 10.68
C LEU A 28 2.25 11.41 10.67
N GLN A 29 2.56 10.86 9.49
CA GLN A 29 3.48 9.74 9.31
C GLN A 29 4.94 10.19 9.08
N GLY A 30 5.22 11.51 9.17
CA GLY A 30 6.56 12.06 8.97
C GLY A 30 6.89 12.37 7.52
N GLY A 31 5.89 12.61 6.68
CA GLY A 31 6.06 13.12 5.32
C GLY A 31 6.73 12.17 4.32
N PRO A 32 7.07 12.66 3.12
CA PRO A 32 7.82 11.91 2.10
C PRO A 32 9.15 11.38 2.64
N MET A 33 9.57 10.21 2.15
CA MET A 33 10.89 9.66 2.49
C MET A 33 12.02 10.43 1.79
N THR A 34 13.18 10.50 2.44
CA THR A 34 14.44 10.92 1.82
C THR A 34 15.00 9.81 0.94
N SER A 35 15.90 10.14 0.01
CA SER A 35 16.55 9.15 -0.85
C SER A 35 17.28 8.04 -0.08
N GLU A 36 17.87 8.36 1.08
CA GLU A 36 18.49 7.37 1.94
C GLU A 36 17.47 6.41 2.57
N ALA A 37 16.39 6.96 3.13
CA ALA A 37 15.31 6.14 3.69
C ALA A 37 14.63 5.26 2.63
N GLN A 38 14.54 5.74 1.38
CA GLN A 38 14.02 4.96 0.26
C GLN A 38 14.92 3.78 -0.09
N ARG A 39 16.25 3.95 -0.11
CA ARG A 39 17.18 2.85 -0.30
C ARG A 39 17.02 1.79 0.77
N GLN A 40 17.00 2.20 2.04
CA GLN A 40 16.81 1.29 3.17
C GLN A 40 15.47 0.56 3.11
N PHE A 41 14.40 1.26 2.70
CA PHE A 41 13.08 0.64 2.54
C PHE A 41 13.07 -0.46 1.48
N LEU A 42 13.79 -0.27 0.36
CA LEU A 42 13.83 -1.26 -0.73
C LEU A 42 14.57 -2.55 -0.36
N GLU A 43 15.38 -2.54 0.70
CA GLU A 43 16.05 -3.73 1.24
C GLU A 43 15.12 -4.58 2.13
N ILE A 44 13.95 -4.06 2.53
CA ILE A 44 13.00 -4.80 3.36
C ILE A 44 12.30 -5.87 2.52
N PRO A 45 12.14 -7.12 3.03
CA PRO A 45 11.33 -8.13 2.37
C PRO A 45 9.94 -7.60 1.98
N TYR A 46 9.51 -7.91 0.77
CA TYR A 46 8.21 -7.51 0.20
C TYR A 46 8.01 -5.98 0.01
N ALA A 47 9.08 -5.17 0.06
CA ALA A 47 8.97 -3.72 -0.15
C ALA A 47 8.33 -3.36 -1.51
N LYS A 48 8.69 -4.09 -2.57
CA LYS A 48 8.09 -3.92 -3.91
C LYS A 48 6.60 -4.26 -3.92
N ASP A 49 6.20 -5.33 -3.25
CA ASP A 49 4.80 -5.74 -3.15
C ASP A 49 3.99 -4.73 -2.33
N ALA A 50 4.56 -4.19 -1.25
CA ALA A 50 3.95 -3.12 -0.47
C ALA A 50 3.73 -1.84 -1.29
N ILE A 51 4.67 -1.49 -2.18
CA ILE A 51 4.51 -0.38 -3.13
C ILE A 51 3.35 -0.65 -4.09
N GLN A 52 3.28 -1.84 -4.66
CA GLN A 52 2.22 -2.21 -5.60
C GLN A 52 0.85 -2.23 -4.92
N LEU A 53 0.74 -2.85 -3.74
CA LEU A 53 -0.48 -2.87 -2.95
C LEU A 53 -0.97 -1.46 -2.63
N ARG A 54 -0.05 -0.54 -2.31
CA ARG A 54 -0.42 0.85 -2.05
C ARG A 54 -0.98 1.57 -3.29
N ARG A 55 -0.48 1.25 -4.48
CA ARG A 55 -1.03 1.81 -5.72
C ARG A 55 -2.47 1.33 -5.96
N TRP A 56 -2.75 0.05 -5.69
CA TRP A 56 -4.12 -0.48 -5.76
C TRP A 56 -5.04 0.18 -4.73
N ASP A 57 -4.59 0.34 -3.48
CA ASP A 57 -5.32 1.06 -2.42
C ASP A 57 -5.69 2.49 -2.84
N ASP A 58 -4.75 3.23 -3.43
CA ASP A 58 -5.04 4.59 -3.92
C ASP A 58 -6.00 4.63 -5.12
N GLN A 59 -6.09 3.55 -5.91
CA GLN A 59 -7.01 3.41 -7.05
C GLN A 59 -8.40 2.92 -6.65
N ALA A 60 -8.52 2.17 -5.55
CA ALA A 60 -9.76 1.56 -5.08
C ALA A 60 -10.72 2.56 -4.40
N LYS A 61 -11.08 3.65 -5.10
CA LYS A 61 -11.94 4.73 -4.59
C LYS A 61 -13.32 4.79 -5.25
N GLU A 62 -13.59 3.91 -6.21
CA GLU A 62 -14.87 3.86 -6.91
C GLU A 62 -15.85 2.95 -6.16
N SER A 63 -16.97 3.52 -5.71
CA SER A 63 -17.98 2.79 -4.92
C SER A 63 -18.97 2.00 -5.77
N ASN A 64 -19.03 2.28 -7.08
CA ASN A 64 -20.07 1.78 -7.99
C ASN A 64 -19.51 0.81 -9.03
N LEU A 65 -18.43 0.10 -8.69
CA LEU A 65 -17.87 -0.93 -9.56
C LEU A 65 -18.67 -2.21 -9.43
N ASP A 66 -19.06 -2.78 -10.58
CA ASP A 66 -19.57 -4.15 -10.65
C ASP A 66 -18.37 -5.10 -10.59
N LEU A 67 -18.12 -5.65 -9.40
CA LEU A 67 -17.01 -6.56 -9.16
C LEU A 67 -17.46 -7.99 -9.45
N SER A 68 -16.67 -8.71 -10.24
CA SER A 68 -16.94 -10.11 -10.59
C SER A 68 -16.73 -11.11 -9.45
N LEU A 69 -16.17 -10.65 -8.32
CA LEU A 69 -15.83 -11.46 -7.15
C LEU A 69 -16.34 -10.76 -5.90
N ASP A 70 -16.79 -11.55 -4.93
CA ASP A 70 -17.09 -11.09 -3.57
C ASP A 70 -15.98 -11.47 -2.58
N LEU A 71 -16.13 -11.08 -1.31
CA LEU A 71 -15.14 -11.43 -0.27
C LEU A 71 -15.09 -12.93 0.04
N ALA A 72 -16.20 -13.66 -0.15
CA ALA A 72 -16.27 -15.08 0.15
C ALA A 72 -15.48 -15.91 -0.88
N ASP A 73 -15.39 -15.46 -2.14
CA ASP A 73 -14.58 -16.08 -3.19
C ASP A 73 -13.09 -16.16 -2.83
N PHE A 74 -12.60 -15.27 -1.96
CA PHE A 74 -11.20 -15.28 -1.50
C PHE A 74 -10.94 -16.23 -0.32
N ARG A 75 -11.97 -16.88 0.23
CA ARG A 75 -11.85 -17.70 1.44
C ARG A 75 -10.80 -18.82 1.30
N GLU A 76 -10.91 -19.63 0.26
CA GLU A 76 -10.02 -20.78 0.05
C GLU A 76 -8.56 -20.33 -0.09
N LEU A 77 -8.34 -19.22 -0.81
CA LEU A 77 -7.02 -18.60 -0.93
C LEU A 77 -6.49 -18.17 0.43
N LEU A 78 -7.28 -17.42 1.21
CA LEU A 78 -6.87 -16.95 2.54
C LEU A 78 -6.56 -18.13 3.47
N GLU A 79 -7.39 -19.19 3.46
CA GLU A 79 -7.18 -20.40 4.25
C GLU A 79 -5.89 -21.12 3.85
N SER A 80 -5.55 -21.16 2.56
CA SER A 80 -4.29 -21.75 2.07
C SER A 80 -3.03 -20.98 2.51
N LEU A 81 -3.17 -19.68 2.78
CA LEU A 81 -2.08 -18.79 3.21
C LEU A 81 -1.91 -18.74 4.73
N VAL A 82 -2.82 -19.35 5.49
CA VAL A 82 -2.66 -19.48 6.94
C VAL A 82 -1.48 -20.40 7.23
N ILE A 83 -0.34 -19.82 7.57
CA ILE A 83 0.80 -20.56 8.11
C ILE A 83 0.40 -21.01 9.52
N ARG A 84 0.20 -22.32 9.69
CA ARG A 84 0.10 -22.91 11.03
C ARG A 84 1.53 -22.98 11.58
N GLU A 85 1.84 -22.17 12.58
CA GLU A 85 3.02 -22.43 13.41
C GLU A 85 2.84 -23.80 14.06
N THR A 86 3.58 -24.80 13.57
CA THR A 86 3.78 -26.04 14.31
C THR A 86 4.73 -25.74 15.46
N ALA A 87 4.19 -25.70 16.67
CA ALA A 87 4.94 -25.74 17.93
C ALA A 87 5.76 -27.03 18.05
#